data_AF-A0A7S0GAG7-F1
#
_entry.id   AF-A0A7S0GAG7-F1
#
_cell.length_a   1.000
_cell.length_b   1.000
_cell.length_c   1.000
_cell.angle_alpha   90.00
_cell.angle_beta   90.00
_cell.angle_gamma   90.00
#
_symmetry.space_group_name_H-M   'P 1'
#
loop_
_entity.id
_entity.type
_entity.pdbx_description
1 polymer ?
#
loop_
_entity_poly.entity_id
_entity_poly.type
_entity_poly.pdbx_seq_one_letter_code
_entity_poly.pdbx_strand_id
1 'polypeptide(L)'
;PPVATLVGAMESLHSLGALDDEGLLTRLGRKMAEFPLEPNLSKMLLLSVELKCSDEILTITSMLSVENPFYRPKDKQAQADMKKAKFHQAEGDHLTLLTVYKGWEAAKFSNPWCFENFIQARSMKRAQDVRKQLVTIMDRYKLDILSARSNYKTICR
;
A
#
# COMPACT_ATOMS: atom_id res chain seq x y z
N PRO A 1 -1.04 22.84 -17.24
CA PRO A 1 0.27 22.13 -17.22
C PRO A 1 0.88 22.17 -18.63
N PRO A 2 2.21 22.01 -18.78
CA PRO A 2 2.84 21.87 -20.09
C PRO A 2 2.31 20.66 -20.86
N VAL A 3 2.21 20.77 -22.19
CA VAL A 3 1.73 19.66 -23.06
C VAL A 3 2.57 18.41 -22.87
N ALA A 4 3.90 18.55 -22.72
CA ALA A 4 4.80 17.42 -22.49
C ALA A 4 4.44 16.61 -21.22
N THR A 5 3.94 17.27 -20.18
CA THR A 5 3.49 16.59 -18.95
C THR A 5 2.23 15.78 -19.18
N LEU A 6 1.31 16.28 -20.01
CA LEU A 6 0.09 15.54 -20.39
C LEU A 6 0.44 14.31 -21.23
N VAL A 7 1.33 14.46 -22.20
CA VAL A 7 1.81 13.34 -23.05
C VAL A 7 2.45 12.25 -22.18
N GLY A 8 3.38 12.62 -21.29
CA GLY A 8 4.01 11.64 -20.39
C GLY A 8 3.03 10.93 -19.46
N ALA A 9 1.98 11.62 -19.00
CA ALA A 9 0.91 11.01 -18.20
C ALA A 9 0.08 10.01 -19.02
N MET A 10 -0.24 10.34 -20.28
CA MET A 10 -0.97 9.45 -21.19
C MET A 10 -0.14 8.19 -21.52
N GLU A 11 1.15 8.36 -21.83
CA GLU A 11 2.08 7.25 -22.08
C GLU A 11 2.19 6.34 -20.84
N SER A 12 2.26 6.93 -19.65
CA SER A 12 2.28 6.17 -18.39
C SER A 12 0.99 5.35 -18.22
N LEU A 13 -0.18 5.95 -18.45
CA LEU A 13 -1.47 5.26 -18.35
C LEU A 13 -1.64 4.16 -19.41
N HIS A 14 -1.14 4.38 -20.63
CA HIS A 14 -1.11 3.37 -21.70
C HIS A 14 -0.20 2.20 -21.32
N SER A 15 1.01 2.45 -20.81
CA SER A 15 1.93 1.41 -20.33
C SER A 15 1.34 0.57 -19.19
N LEU A 16 0.45 1.16 -18.38
CA LEU A 16 -0.30 0.46 -17.35
C LEU A 16 -1.47 -0.36 -17.90
N GLY A 17 -1.80 -0.24 -19.17
CA GLY A 17 -2.98 -0.86 -19.79
C GLY A 17 -4.28 -0.20 -19.33
N ALA A 18 -4.22 1.01 -18.77
CA ALA A 18 -5.40 1.78 -18.40
C ALA A 18 -6.06 2.42 -19.63
N LEU A 19 -5.25 2.77 -20.64
CA LEU A 19 -5.69 3.28 -21.93
C LEU A 19 -5.34 2.27 -23.04
N ASP A 20 -6.17 2.21 -24.09
CA ASP A 20 -5.86 1.51 -25.34
C ASP A 20 -5.13 2.43 -26.34
N ASP A 21 -4.81 1.92 -27.53
CA ASP A 21 -4.07 2.64 -28.57
C ASP A 21 -4.82 3.85 -29.14
N GLU A 22 -6.14 3.93 -28.91
CA GLU A 22 -6.97 5.08 -29.27
C GLU A 22 -7.08 6.10 -28.13
N GLY A 23 -6.46 5.82 -26.98
CA GLY A 23 -6.51 6.66 -25.79
C GLY A 23 -7.81 6.54 -24.98
N LEU A 24 -8.59 5.49 -25.19
CA LEU A 24 -9.84 5.23 -24.47
C LEU A 24 -9.59 4.35 -23.24
N LEU A 25 -10.42 4.51 -22.20
CA LEU A 25 -10.33 3.71 -20.98
C LEU A 25 -10.69 2.25 -21.24
N THR A 26 -9.71 1.37 -20.99
CA THR A 26 -9.91 -0.08 -21.01
C THR A 26 -10.77 -0.52 -19.82
N ARG A 27 -11.20 -1.80 -19.82
CA ARG A 27 -11.90 -2.38 -18.65
C ARG A 27 -11.03 -2.33 -17.38
N LEU A 28 -9.71 -2.49 -17.51
CA LEU A 28 -8.76 -2.33 -16.41
C LEU A 28 -8.73 -0.86 -15.95
N GLY A 29 -8.57 0.08 -16.89
CA GLY A 29 -8.55 1.51 -16.60
C GLY A 29 -9.80 2.02 -15.88
N ARG A 30 -10.99 1.55 -16.31
CA ARG A 30 -12.25 1.87 -15.63
C ARG A 30 -12.26 1.38 -14.18
N LYS A 31 -11.79 0.16 -13.92
CA LYS A 31 -11.67 -0.35 -12.54
C LYS A 31 -10.65 0.45 -11.73
N MET A 32 -9.51 0.82 -12.33
CA MET A 32 -8.48 1.62 -11.66
C MET A 32 -9.01 2.99 -11.21
N ALA A 33 -9.86 3.62 -12.02
CA ALA A 33 -10.46 4.93 -11.75
C ALA A 33 -11.40 4.94 -10.54
N GLU A 34 -11.88 3.78 -10.09
CA GLU A 34 -12.76 3.66 -8.92
C GLU A 34 -12.02 3.74 -7.59
N PHE A 35 -10.70 3.53 -7.60
CA PHE A 35 -9.87 3.59 -6.41
C PHE A 35 -9.29 5.00 -6.24
N PRO A 36 -9.35 5.60 -5.04
CA PRO A 36 -8.72 6.88 -4.74
C PRO A 36 -7.21 6.70 -4.52
N LEU A 37 -6.52 6.16 -5.51
CA LEU A 37 -5.13 5.78 -5.47
C LEU A 37 -4.42 6.23 -6.75
N GLU A 38 -3.10 6.37 -6.67
CA GLU A 38 -2.27 6.55 -7.86
C GLU A 38 -2.43 5.36 -8.82
N PRO A 39 -2.39 5.57 -10.16
CA PRO A 39 -2.63 4.51 -11.14
C PRO A 39 -1.79 3.25 -10.93
N ASN A 40 -0.51 3.40 -10.54
CA ASN A 40 0.38 2.28 -10.24
C ASN A 40 -0.13 1.43 -9.07
N LEU A 41 -0.61 2.07 -8.01
CA LEU A 41 -1.12 1.39 -6.82
C LEU A 41 -2.48 0.74 -7.09
N SER A 42 -3.34 1.40 -7.87
CA SER A 42 -4.62 0.82 -8.32
C SER A 42 -4.40 -0.45 -9.14
N LYS A 43 -3.45 -0.43 -10.09
CA LYS A 43 -3.12 -1.60 -10.90
C LYS A 43 -2.54 -2.73 -10.04
N MET A 44 -1.61 -2.41 -9.13
CA MET A 44 -1.03 -3.38 -8.20
C MET A 44 -2.10 -4.05 -7.35
N LEU A 45 -3.05 -3.27 -6.80
CA LEU A 45 -4.15 -3.80 -6.00
C LEU A 45 -5.07 -4.71 -6.83
N LEU A 46 -5.40 -4.35 -8.07
CA LEU A 46 -6.23 -5.19 -8.93
C LEU A 46 -5.53 -6.51 -9.31
N LEU A 47 -4.24 -6.47 -9.67
CA LEU A 47 -3.46 -7.67 -9.98
C LEU A 47 -3.29 -8.60 -8.77
N SER A 48 -3.21 -8.04 -7.56
CA SER A 48 -3.07 -8.83 -6.34
C SER A 48 -4.22 -9.79 -6.08
N VAL A 49 -5.41 -9.49 -6.61
CA VAL A 49 -6.60 -10.37 -6.54
C VAL A 49 -6.35 -11.64 -7.36
N GLU A 50 -5.81 -11.49 -8.57
CA GLU A 50 -5.47 -12.61 -9.46
C GLU A 50 -4.33 -13.46 -8.87
N LEU A 51 -3.37 -12.80 -8.21
CA LEU A 51 -2.24 -13.45 -7.52
C LEU A 51 -2.59 -13.98 -6.13
N LYS A 52 -3.82 -13.77 -5.64
CA LYS A 52 -4.32 -14.22 -4.32
C LYS A 52 -3.49 -13.71 -3.14
N CYS A 53 -3.00 -12.48 -3.24
CA CYS A 53 -2.24 -11.77 -2.19
C CYS A 53 -2.84 -10.38 -1.87
N SER A 54 -4.15 -10.22 -2.13
CA SER A 54 -4.83 -8.95 -2.02
C SER A 54 -4.95 -8.41 -0.61
N ASP A 55 -4.96 -9.24 0.44
CA ASP A 55 -4.95 -8.73 1.84
C ASP A 55 -3.64 -7.99 2.17
N GLU A 56 -2.51 -8.59 1.77
CA GLU A 56 -1.18 -8.01 2.01
C GLU A 56 -0.98 -6.75 1.16
N ILE A 57 -1.32 -6.80 -0.12
CA ILE A 57 -1.20 -5.65 -1.03
C ILE A 57 -2.12 -4.51 -0.61
N LEU A 58 -3.35 -4.78 -0.18
CA LEU A 58 -4.25 -3.77 0.34
C LEU A 58 -3.67 -3.07 1.58
N THR A 59 -3.01 -3.83 2.46
CA THR A 59 -2.31 -3.26 3.61
C THR A 59 -1.10 -2.41 3.21
N ILE A 60 -0.27 -2.90 2.28
CA ILE A 60 0.90 -2.17 1.75
C ILE A 60 0.47 -0.86 1.09
N THR A 61 -0.50 -0.90 0.19
CA THR A 61 -1.04 0.27 -0.51
C THR A 61 -1.60 1.31 0.46
N SER A 62 -2.28 0.86 1.52
CA SER A 62 -2.78 1.75 2.58
C SER A 62 -1.65 2.43 3.36
N MET A 63 -0.55 1.72 3.62
CA MET A 63 0.63 2.25 4.28
C MET A 63 1.43 3.21 3.40
N LEU A 64 1.46 2.99 2.08
CA LEU A 64 2.10 3.89 1.11
C LEU A 64 1.31 5.17 0.87
N SER A 65 0.00 5.15 1.14
CA SER A 65 -0.90 6.30 0.97
C SER A 65 -0.83 7.31 2.13
N VAL A 66 0.01 7.07 3.13
CA VAL A 66 0.22 7.96 4.29
C VAL A 66 1.67 8.37 4.43
N GLU A 67 1.92 9.43 5.20
CA GLU A 67 3.27 9.83 5.57
C GLU A 67 4.02 8.69 6.29
N ASN A 68 5.34 8.65 6.10
CA ASN A 68 6.22 7.64 6.66
C ASN A 68 5.93 7.43 8.16
N PRO A 69 5.53 6.21 8.59
CA PRO A 69 5.12 5.95 9.97
C PRO A 69 6.29 5.93 10.94
N PHE A 70 7.54 5.81 10.49
CA PHE A 70 8.70 5.80 11.38
C PHE A 70 9.05 7.21 11.84
N TYR A 71 9.31 7.40 13.13
CA TYR A 71 9.87 8.65 13.66
C TYR A 71 11.21 8.41 14.35
N ARG A 72 12.17 9.32 14.16
CA ARG A 72 13.55 9.16 14.62
C ARG A 72 14.03 10.40 15.39
N PRO A 73 13.75 10.50 16.70
CA PRO A 73 14.16 11.64 17.52
C PRO A 73 15.68 11.76 17.59
N LYS A 74 16.21 12.99 17.59
CA LYS A 74 17.67 13.24 17.63
C LYS A 74 18.35 12.66 18.88
N ASP A 75 17.66 12.67 20.01
CA ASP A 75 18.11 12.15 21.31
C ASP A 75 18.01 10.62 21.42
N LYS A 76 17.22 9.96 20.56
CA LYS A 76 16.91 8.51 20.63
C LYS A 76 17.15 7.76 19.32
N GLN A 77 18.04 8.27 18.47
CA GLN A 77 18.30 7.70 17.15
C GLN A 77 18.65 6.21 17.20
N ALA A 78 19.61 5.82 18.06
CA ALA A 78 20.02 4.42 18.19
C ALA A 78 18.88 3.50 18.64
N GLN A 79 18.01 3.95 19.54
CA GLN A 79 16.85 3.17 20.00
C GLN A 79 15.80 3.03 18.90
N ALA A 80 15.53 4.10 18.15
CA ALA A 80 14.60 4.10 17.02
C ALA A 80 15.10 3.16 15.91
N ASP A 81 16.39 3.20 15.58
CA ASP A 81 17.01 2.36 14.56
C ASP A 81 16.97 0.88 14.98
N MET A 82 17.26 0.57 16.25
CA MET A 82 17.15 -0.78 16.80
C MET A 82 15.71 -1.31 16.74
N LYS A 83 14.71 -0.47 17.01
CA LYS A 83 13.29 -0.86 16.92
C LYS A 83 12.86 -1.05 15.47
N LYS A 84 13.25 -0.16 14.56
CA LYS A 84 12.98 -0.29 13.12
C LYS A 84 13.61 -1.56 12.54
N ALA A 85 14.84 -1.91 12.94
CA ALA A 85 15.52 -3.12 12.48
C ALA A 85 14.75 -4.41 12.81
N LYS A 86 13.93 -4.43 13.88
CA LYS A 86 13.09 -5.61 14.21
C LYS A 86 11.97 -5.87 13.21
N PHE A 87 11.57 -4.86 12.45
CA PHE A 87 10.53 -4.98 11.42
C PHE A 87 11.10 -5.22 10.03
N HIS A 88 12.42 -5.08 9.86
CA HIS A 88 13.07 -5.17 8.57
C HIS A 88 12.81 -6.53 7.91
N GLN A 89 12.36 -6.48 6.67
CA GLN A 89 12.23 -7.65 5.80
C GLN A 89 13.31 -7.57 4.71
N ALA A 90 14.02 -8.67 4.50
CA ALA A 90 15.13 -8.74 3.54
C ALA A 90 14.63 -8.54 2.09
N GLU A 91 13.38 -8.89 1.84
CA GLU A 91 12.68 -8.76 0.57
C GLU A 91 12.30 -7.31 0.23
N GLY A 92 12.34 -6.39 1.20
CA GLY A 92 12.26 -4.95 0.95
C GLY A 92 11.36 -4.13 1.88
N ASP A 93 11.32 -2.82 1.62
CA ASP A 93 10.66 -1.83 2.47
C ASP A 93 9.12 -1.97 2.49
N HIS A 94 8.50 -2.38 1.38
CA HIS A 94 7.05 -2.62 1.34
C HIS A 94 6.63 -3.74 2.31
N LEU A 95 7.40 -4.82 2.38
CA LEU A 95 7.16 -5.90 3.34
C LEU A 95 7.51 -5.49 4.77
N THR A 96 8.46 -4.58 4.94
CA THR A 96 8.72 -3.94 6.25
C THR A 96 7.48 -3.15 6.72
N LEU A 97 6.83 -2.37 5.83
CA LEU A 97 5.58 -1.66 6.16
C LEU A 97 4.43 -2.64 6.50
N LEU A 98 4.30 -3.74 5.75
CA LEU A 98 3.33 -4.79 6.06
C LEU A 98 3.56 -5.38 7.46
N THR A 99 4.82 -5.68 7.78
CA THR A 99 5.21 -6.24 9.09
C THR A 99 4.87 -5.28 10.23
N VAL A 100 5.12 -3.98 10.05
CA VAL A 100 4.73 -2.95 11.01
C VAL A 100 3.23 -2.91 11.23
N TYR A 101 2.43 -2.88 10.15
CA TYR A 101 0.97 -2.84 10.26
C TYR A 101 0.42 -4.09 10.96
N LYS A 102 0.87 -5.28 10.56
CA LYS A 102 0.44 -6.55 11.18
C LYS A 102 0.86 -6.64 12.65
N GLY A 103 2.04 -6.12 13.01
CA GLY A 103 2.48 -6.01 14.40
C GLY A 103 1.57 -5.09 15.23
N TRP A 104 1.17 -3.96 14.68
CA TRP A 104 0.24 -3.02 15.32
C TRP A 104 -1.17 -3.61 15.47
N GLU A 105 -1.66 -4.32 14.44
CA GLU A 105 -2.92 -5.04 14.44
C GLU A 105 -2.95 -6.15 15.51
N ALA A 106 -1.86 -6.94 15.60
CA ALA A 106 -1.70 -7.96 16.64
C ALA A 106 -1.71 -7.34 18.05
N ALA A 107 -1.12 -6.15 18.20
CA ALA A 107 -1.18 -5.33 19.41
C ALA A 107 -2.51 -4.58 19.59
N LYS A 108 -3.57 -4.97 18.88
CA LYS A 108 -4.94 -4.42 18.98
C LYS A 108 -5.00 -2.91 18.74
N PHE A 109 -4.22 -2.43 17.77
CA PHE A 109 -4.16 -1.02 17.39
C PHE A 109 -3.73 -0.10 18.54
N SER A 110 -2.87 -0.60 19.42
CA SER A 110 -2.41 0.09 20.64
C SER A 110 -1.54 1.31 20.34
N ASN A 111 -1.92 2.47 20.90
CA ASN A 111 -1.10 3.68 20.89
C ASN A 111 0.22 3.52 21.68
N PRO A 112 0.22 2.91 22.90
CA PRO A 112 1.47 2.57 23.59
C PRO A 112 2.43 1.73 22.74
N TRP A 113 1.91 0.75 22.00
CA TRP A 113 2.73 -0.07 21.11
C TRP A 113 3.41 0.78 20.02
N CYS A 114 2.70 1.75 19.44
CA CYS A 114 3.30 2.67 18.48
C CYS A 114 4.44 3.48 19.11
N PHE A 115 4.22 4.01 20.32
CA PHE A 115 5.22 4.79 21.04
C PHE A 115 6.49 3.97 21.35
N GLU A 116 6.32 2.76 21.89
CA GLU A 116 7.43 1.85 22.23
C GLU A 116 8.25 1.38 21.01
N ASN A 117 7.66 1.44 19.81
CA ASN A 117 8.28 0.99 18.56
C ASN A 117 8.67 2.14 17.63
N PHE A 118 8.63 3.39 18.11
CA PHE A 118 8.99 4.58 17.33
C PHE A 118 8.15 4.74 16.05
N ILE A 119 6.85 4.46 16.17
CA ILE A 119 5.86 4.54 15.10
C ILE A 119 4.86 5.66 15.40
N GLN A 120 4.52 6.43 14.37
CA GLN A 120 3.55 7.51 14.42
C GLN A 120 2.13 6.94 14.42
N ALA A 121 1.49 6.92 15.59
CA ALA A 121 0.11 6.41 15.74
C ALA A 121 -0.90 7.12 14.83
N ARG A 122 -0.70 8.41 14.55
CA ARG A 122 -1.55 9.19 13.63
C ARG A 122 -1.49 8.64 12.20
N SER A 123 -0.30 8.36 11.69
CA SER A 123 -0.11 7.78 10.35
C SER A 123 -0.72 6.38 10.27
N MET A 124 -0.54 5.56 11.31
CA MET A 124 -1.13 4.21 11.37
C MET A 124 -2.67 4.25 11.35
N LYS A 125 -3.29 5.16 12.10
CA LYS A 125 -4.75 5.35 12.07
C LYS A 125 -5.25 5.78 10.70
N ARG A 126 -4.56 6.75 10.06
CA ARG A 126 -4.90 7.14 8.67
C ARG A 126 -4.77 5.96 7.70
N ALA A 127 -3.72 5.16 7.82
CA ALA A 127 -3.55 3.97 6.99
C ALA A 127 -4.69 2.96 7.21
N GLN A 128 -5.13 2.76 8.46
CA GLN A 128 -6.29 1.92 8.76
C GLN A 128 -7.58 2.44 8.10
N ASP A 129 -7.79 3.76 8.10
CA ASP A 129 -8.98 4.37 7.48
C ASP A 129 -8.95 4.25 5.96
N VAL A 130 -7.79 4.49 5.33
CA VAL A 130 -7.59 4.22 3.89
C VAL A 130 -7.86 2.74 3.60
N ARG A 131 -7.33 1.82 4.41
CA ARG A 131 -7.55 0.38 4.25
C ARG A 131 -9.04 0.04 4.27
N LYS A 132 -9.81 0.58 5.21
CA LYS A 132 -11.27 0.37 5.30
C LYS A 132 -12.00 0.88 4.05
N GLN A 133 -11.61 2.04 3.53
CA GLN A 133 -12.19 2.59 2.30
C GLN A 133 -11.91 1.69 1.10
N LEU A 134 -10.67 1.23 0.94
CA LEU A 134 -10.29 0.31 -0.14
C LEU A 134 -11.04 -1.02 -0.06
N VAL A 135 -11.21 -1.59 1.15
CA VAL A 135 -12.01 -2.81 1.36
C VAL A 135 -13.46 -2.58 0.89
N THR A 136 -14.05 -1.43 1.22
CA THR A 136 -15.44 -1.10 0.83
C THR A 136 -15.59 -1.04 -0.70
N ILE A 137 -14.59 -0.50 -1.40
CA ILE A 137 -14.58 -0.45 -2.86
C ILE A 137 -14.42 -1.86 -3.43
N MET A 138 -13.48 -2.65 -2.90
CA MET A 138 -13.26 -4.03 -3.35
C MET A 138 -14.52 -4.89 -3.19
N ASP A 139 -15.22 -4.77 -2.06
CA ASP A 139 -16.48 -5.49 -1.80
C ASP A 139 -17.57 -5.10 -2.81
N ARG A 140 -17.75 -3.78 -3.06
CA ARG A 140 -18.69 -3.27 -4.07
C ARG A 140 -18.44 -3.86 -5.46
N TYR A 141 -17.16 -4.03 -5.83
CA TYR A 141 -16.73 -4.57 -7.12
C TYR A 141 -16.53 -6.10 -7.12
N LYS A 142 -16.89 -6.79 -6.03
CA LYS A 142 -16.77 -8.24 -5.86
C LYS A 142 -15.35 -8.75 -6.11
N LEU A 143 -14.36 -8.03 -5.56
CA LEU A 143 -12.96 -8.40 -5.61
C LEU A 143 -12.58 -9.15 -4.34
N ASP A 144 -12.15 -10.41 -4.49
CA ASP A 144 -11.81 -11.25 -3.35
C ASP A 144 -10.59 -10.73 -2.59
N ILE A 145 -10.71 -10.68 -1.26
CA ILE A 145 -9.61 -10.37 -0.35
C ILE A 145 -9.04 -11.68 0.17
N LEU A 146 -7.89 -12.08 -0.38
CA LEU A 146 -7.21 -13.33 -0.10
C LEU A 146 -5.81 -13.06 0.42
N SER A 147 -5.40 -13.82 1.44
CA SER A 147 -4.06 -13.75 2.00
C SER A 147 -3.18 -14.86 1.41
N ALA A 148 -1.96 -14.49 1.05
CA ALA A 148 -0.94 -15.43 0.58
C ALA A 148 -0.26 -16.25 1.71
N ARG A 149 -0.72 -16.11 2.98
CA ARG A 149 -0.21 -16.83 4.16
C ARG A 149 1.32 -16.86 4.24
N SER A 150 1.96 -15.71 4.05
CA SER A 150 3.43 -15.53 4.10
C SER A 150 4.22 -16.03 2.88
N ASN A 151 3.59 -16.28 1.73
CA ASN A 151 4.34 -16.49 0.49
C ASN A 151 4.83 -15.15 -0.09
N TYR A 152 5.96 -14.65 0.42
CA TYR A 152 6.56 -13.39 0.00
C TYR A 152 6.93 -13.36 -1.49
N LYS A 153 7.21 -14.52 -2.11
CA LYS A 153 7.49 -14.61 -3.55
C LYS A 153 6.31 -14.17 -4.40
N THR A 154 5.08 -14.37 -3.94
CA THR A 154 3.88 -13.91 -4.66
C THR A 154 3.62 -12.43 -4.45
N ILE A 155 4.04 -11.85 -3.33
CA ILE A 155 3.85 -10.43 -3.02
C ILE A 155 4.87 -9.56 -3.75
N CYS A 156 6.10 -10.06 -3.95
CA CYS A 156 7.18 -9.35 -4.62
C CYS A 156 7.21 -9.52 -6.16
N ARG A 157 6.26 -10.27 -6.73
CA ARG A 157 6.20 -10.55 -8.17
C ARG A 157 5.34 -9.53 -8.90
#